data_AF-A0AAN2CDJ9-F1
#
_entry.id   AF-A0AAN2CDJ9-F1
#
_cell.length_a   1.000
_cell.length_b   1.000
_cell.length_c   1.000
_cell.angle_alpha   90.00
_cell.angle_beta   90.00
_cell.angle_gamma   90.00
#
_symmetry.space_group_name_H-M   'P 1'
#
loop_
_entity.id
_entity.type
_entity.pdbx_description
1 polymer ?
#
loop_
_entity_poly.entity_id
_entity_poly.type
_entity_poly.pdbx_seq_one_letter_code
_entity_poly.pdbx_strand_id
1 'polypeptide(L)'
;MISRILETSVDREDKIYRWGGEEFLLFLPHSPIARALMVAEAIRQAVSEYQTLSVTVSIGVAEHHDGEAIDQLFYRVDKALYAAKNDGRNRVTRMPFDSAELLRNSGGAA
;
A
#
# COMPACT_ATOMS: atom_id res chain seq x y z
N MET A 1 3.14 16.24 -8.74
CA MET A 1 1.70 16.49 -8.51
C MET A 1 1.12 15.45 -7.56
N ILE A 2 1.21 14.15 -7.88
CA ILE A 2 0.83 13.06 -6.95
C ILE A 2 1.55 13.16 -5.60
N SER A 3 2.87 13.43 -5.56
CA SER A 3 3.63 13.61 -4.30
C SER A 3 2.95 14.59 -3.33
N ARG A 4 2.42 15.71 -3.84
CA ARG A 4 1.76 16.73 -3.00
C ARG A 4 0.45 16.23 -2.40
N ILE A 5 -0.32 15.44 -3.17
CA ILE A 5 -1.56 14.81 -2.67
C ILE A 5 -1.22 13.81 -1.57
N LEU A 6 -0.16 13.03 -1.76
CA LEU A 6 0.32 12.09 -0.74
C LEU A 6 0.75 12.82 0.54
N GLU A 7 1.56 13.88 0.41
CA GLU A 7 2.06 14.68 1.53
C GLU A 7 0.93 15.33 2.35
N THR A 8 -0.20 15.68 1.73
CA THR A 8 -1.37 16.23 2.46
C THR A 8 -2.28 15.18 3.08
N SER A 9 -2.06 13.90 2.76
CA SER A 9 -2.92 12.79 3.19
C SER A 9 -2.31 11.96 4.33
N VAL A 10 -1.12 12.33 4.81
CA VAL A 10 -0.35 11.57 5.80
C VAL A 10 0.05 12.45 6.98
N ASP A 11 0.27 11.84 8.15
CA ASP A 11 0.74 12.54 9.34
C ASP A 11 2.27 12.76 9.30
N ARG A 12 2.78 13.60 10.22
CA ARG A 12 4.21 13.96 10.28
C ARG A 12 5.16 12.77 10.43
N GLU A 13 4.71 11.71 11.09
CA GLU A 13 5.51 10.51 11.36
C GLU A 13 5.50 9.52 10.19
N ASP A 14 4.48 9.60 9.33
CA ASP A 14 4.37 8.78 8.14
C ASP A 14 5.46 9.17 7.12
N LYS A 15 5.88 8.18 6.32
CA LYS A 15 6.91 8.36 5.30
C LYS A 15 6.40 7.97 3.94
N ILE A 16 6.71 8.79 2.95
CA ILE A 16 6.41 8.54 1.54
C ILE A 16 7.73 8.37 0.82
N TYR A 17 7.88 7.26 0.09
CA TYR A 17 9.03 6.99 -0.75
C TYR A 17 8.57 6.83 -2.19
N ARG A 18 9.29 7.43 -3.14
CA ARG A 18 9.14 7.10 -4.56
C ARG A 18 10.04 5.90 -4.84
N TRP A 19 9.43 4.74 -5.02
CA TRP A 19 10.13 3.46 -5.19
C TRP A 19 10.65 3.27 -6.62
N GLY A 20 9.88 3.74 -7.60
CA GLY A 20 10.17 3.62 -9.02
C GLY A 20 9.35 4.62 -9.84
N GLY A 21 9.47 4.58 -11.17
CA GLY A 21 8.91 5.56 -12.11
C GLY A 21 7.58 6.18 -11.68
N GLU A 22 6.56 5.35 -11.47
CA GLU A 22 5.22 5.76 -11.04
C GLU A 22 4.79 5.10 -9.71
N GLU A 23 5.72 4.48 -8.99
CA GLU A 23 5.43 3.69 -7.79
C GLU A 23 5.83 4.44 -6.52
N PHE A 24 4.89 4.48 -5.57
CA PHE A 24 5.06 5.12 -4.26
C PHE A 24 4.82 4.09 -3.17
N LEU A 25 5.67 4.12 -2.14
CA LEU A 25 5.52 3.35 -0.91
C LEU A 25 5.16 4.30 0.23
N LEU A 26 4.11 3.96 0.98
CA LEU A 26 3.73 4.66 2.19
C LEU A 26 4.04 3.78 3.39
N PHE A 27 4.86 4.30 4.30
CA PHE A 27 5.17 3.66 5.56
C PHE A 27 4.48 4.43 6.69
N LEU A 28 3.58 3.75 7.39
CA LEU A 28 2.73 4.30 8.44
C LEU A 28 3.12 3.65 9.78
N PRO A 29 4.08 4.21 10.53
CA PRO A 29 4.50 3.62 11.79
C PRO A 29 3.36 3.60 12.81
N HIS A 30 3.37 2.62 13.72
CA HIS A 30 2.43 2.50 14.84
C HIS A 30 0.94 2.62 14.44
N SER A 31 0.61 2.15 13.22
CA SER A 31 -0.69 2.36 12.62
C SER A 31 -1.43 1.04 12.46
N PRO A 32 -2.63 0.88 13.08
CA PRO A 32 -3.44 -0.30 12.84
C PRO A 32 -3.92 -0.33 11.39
N ILE A 33 -4.22 -1.53 10.88
CA ILE A 33 -4.69 -1.72 9.50
C ILE A 33 -5.87 -0.80 9.13
N ALA A 34 -6.77 -0.51 10.08
CA ALA A 34 -7.89 0.40 9.86
C ALA A 34 -7.44 1.83 9.48
N ARG A 35 -6.42 2.38 10.16
CA ARG A 35 -5.85 3.69 9.81
C ARG A 35 -5.21 3.65 8.43
N ALA A 36 -4.45 2.60 8.13
CA ALA A 36 -3.79 2.45 6.85
C ALA A 36 -4.79 2.43 5.67
N LEU A 37 -5.93 1.76 5.85
CA LEU A 37 -7.01 1.74 4.85
C LEU A 37 -7.69 3.10 4.69
N MET A 38 -7.93 3.83 5.78
CA MET A 38 -8.48 5.19 5.70
C MET A 38 -7.55 6.13 4.93
N VAL A 39 -6.25 6.11 5.24
CA VAL A 39 -5.24 6.93 4.54
C VAL A 39 -5.18 6.56 3.06
N ALA A 40 -5.12 5.26 2.74
CA ALA A 40 -5.09 4.79 1.37
C ALA A 40 -6.34 5.23 0.58
N GLU A 41 -7.53 5.14 1.19
CA GLU A 41 -8.77 5.52 0.51
C GLU A 41 -8.87 7.04 0.32
N ALA A 42 -8.43 7.83 1.30
CA ALA A 42 -8.34 9.28 1.17
C ALA A 42 -7.42 9.68 0.00
N ILE A 43 -6.25 9.04 -0.12
CA ILE A 43 -5.34 9.24 -1.25
C ILE A 43 -5.99 8.87 -2.57
N ARG A 44 -6.64 7.71 -2.63
CA ARG A 44 -7.30 7.22 -3.85
C ARG A 44 -8.36 8.21 -4.33
N GLN A 45 -9.22 8.68 -3.43
CA GLN A 45 -10.24 9.67 -3.72
C GLN A 45 -9.62 10.99 -4.17
N ALA A 46 -8.67 11.53 -3.40
CA ALA A 46 -8.02 12.80 -3.69
C ALA A 46 -7.30 12.81 -5.04
N VAL A 47 -6.66 11.70 -5.45
CA VAL A 47 -6.08 11.58 -6.79
C VAL A 47 -7.18 11.53 -7.86
N SER A 48 -8.23 10.72 -7.65
CA SER A 48 -9.31 10.56 -8.64
C SER A 48 -10.14 11.82 -8.88
N GLU A 49 -10.25 12.69 -7.87
CA GLU A 49 -11.00 13.94 -7.94
C GLU A 49 -10.14 15.13 -8.39
N TYR A 50 -8.83 14.93 -8.53
CA TYR A 50 -7.92 16.00 -8.92
C TYR A 50 -8.10 16.35 -10.40
N GLN A 51 -8.89 17.38 -10.68
CA GLN A 51 -9.38 17.73 -12.02
C GLN A 51 -8.28 17.90 -13.09
N THR A 52 -7.06 18.25 -12.71
CA THR A 52 -5.94 18.45 -13.64
C THR A 52 -5.12 17.18 -13.89
N LEU A 53 -5.47 16.07 -13.23
CA LEU A 53 -4.89 14.75 -13.42
C LEU A 53 -5.98 13.81 -13.95
N SER A 54 -5.81 13.30 -15.17
CA SER A 54 -6.68 12.26 -15.75
C SER A 54 -6.28 10.84 -15.33
N VAL A 55 -5.64 10.69 -14.16
CA VAL A 55 -5.10 9.42 -13.66
C VAL A 55 -5.79 9.00 -12.36
N THR A 56 -5.72 7.70 -12.08
CA THR A 56 -6.17 7.10 -10.82
C THR A 56 -5.05 6.28 -10.21
N VAL A 57 -5.17 5.93 -8.93
CA VAL A 57 -4.20 5.06 -8.24
C VAL A 57 -4.86 3.78 -7.76
N SER A 58 -4.11 2.69 -7.81
CA SER A 58 -4.47 1.43 -7.15
C SER A 58 -3.49 1.22 -6.01
N ILE A 59 -3.97 0.84 -4.83
CA ILE A 59 -3.16 0.81 -3.61
C ILE A 59 -3.29 -0.56 -2.95
N GLY A 60 -2.16 -1.22 -2.74
CA GLY A 60 -2.05 -2.41 -1.90
C GLY A 60 -1.69 -2.04 -0.48
N VAL A 61 -2.35 -2.63 0.50
CA VAL A 61 -2.15 -2.34 1.94
C VAL A 61 -1.93 -3.63 2.71
N ALA A 62 -0.94 -3.63 3.60
CA ALA A 62 -0.69 -4.70 4.55
C ALA A 62 -0.20 -4.10 5.88
N GLU A 63 -0.63 -4.68 6.99
CA GLU A 63 -0.14 -4.37 8.34
C GLU A 63 1.00 -5.31 8.68
N HIS A 64 2.09 -4.80 9.26
CA HIS A 64 3.21 -5.61 9.74
C HIS A 64 2.85 -6.31 11.04
N HIS A 65 3.23 -7.58 11.17
CA HIS A 65 2.99 -8.36 12.38
C HIS A 65 4.30 -8.81 13.06
N ASP A 66 4.23 -9.03 14.37
CA ASP A 66 5.37 -9.53 15.13
C ASP A 66 5.87 -10.87 14.57
N GLY A 67 7.18 -10.96 14.34
CA GLY A 67 7.82 -12.14 13.74
C GLY A 67 7.69 -12.23 12.22
N GLU A 68 7.01 -11.29 11.57
CA GLU A 68 6.98 -11.20 10.11
C GLU A 68 8.26 -10.56 9.56
N ALA A 69 8.89 -11.25 8.60
CA ALA A 69 10.03 -10.69 7.89
C ALA A 69 9.59 -9.56 6.95
N ILE A 70 10.44 -8.55 6.75
CA ILE A 70 10.12 -7.41 5.90
C ILE A 70 9.78 -7.85 4.47
N ASP A 71 10.48 -8.83 3.91
CA ASP A 71 10.19 -9.35 2.56
C ASP A 71 8.79 -9.99 2.46
N GLN A 72 8.29 -10.58 3.54
CA GLN A 72 6.93 -11.14 3.61
C GLN A 72 5.88 -10.03 3.62
N LEU A 73 6.15 -8.94 4.35
CA LEU A 73 5.30 -7.75 4.33
C LEU A 73 5.24 -7.15 2.92
N PHE A 74 6.38 -6.95 2.26
CA PHE A 74 6.43 -6.44 0.89
C PHE A 74 5.70 -7.36 -0.09
N TYR A 75 5.90 -8.67 0.03
CA TYR A 75 5.16 -9.66 -0.77
C TYR A 75 3.64 -9.50 -0.64
N ARG A 76 3.12 -9.28 0.58
CA ARG A 76 1.69 -9.05 0.81
C ARG A 76 1.21 -7.71 0.26
N VAL A 77 2.00 -6.65 0.38
CA VAL A 77 1.69 -5.34 -0.22
C VAL A 77 1.59 -5.47 -1.74
N ASP A 78 2.55 -6.13 -2.38
CA ASP A 78 2.56 -6.35 -3.83
C ASP A 78 1.40 -7.23 -4.29
N LYS A 79 1.11 -8.31 -3.56
CA LYS A 79 -0.05 -9.17 -3.84
C LYS A 79 -1.35 -8.38 -3.74
N ALA A 80 -1.49 -7.50 -2.75
CA ALA A 80 -2.64 -6.61 -2.61
C ALA A 80 -2.73 -5.61 -3.77
N LEU A 81 -1.61 -5.00 -4.16
CA LEU A 81 -1.55 -4.04 -5.27
C LEU A 81 -1.89 -4.72 -6.60
N TYR A 82 -1.38 -5.92 -6.82
CA TYR A 82 -1.68 -6.72 -7.99
C TYR A 82 -3.17 -7.06 -8.07
N ALA A 83 -3.78 -7.51 -6.96
CA ALA A 83 -5.22 -7.73 -6.88
C ALA A 83 -6.01 -6.44 -7.17
N ALA A 84 -5.60 -5.29 -6.61
CA ALA A 84 -6.23 -4.00 -6.89
C ALA A 84 -6.20 -3.64 -8.39
N LYS A 85 -5.07 -3.91 -9.07
CA LYS A 85 -4.90 -3.68 -10.51
C LYS A 85 -5.75 -4.63 -11.35
N ASN A 86 -5.84 -5.90 -10.98
CA ASN A 86 -6.60 -6.91 -11.71
C ASN A 86 -8.11 -6.78 -11.53
N ASP A 87 -8.59 -6.35 -10.36
CA ASP A 87 -10.02 -6.29 -10.09
C ASP A 87 -10.70 -5.01 -10.65
N GLY A 88 -9.98 -4.21 -11.45
CA GLY A 88 -10.54 -3.04 -12.14
C GLY A 88 -9.85 -1.71 -11.84
N ARG A 89 -8.70 -1.73 -11.14
CA ARG A 89 -7.92 -0.53 -10.76
C ARG A 89 -8.75 0.44 -9.90
N ASN A 90 -8.21 1.64 -9.69
CA ASN A 90 -8.81 2.74 -8.91
C ASN A 90 -9.45 2.24 -7.60
N ARG A 91 -8.68 1.49 -6.81
CA ARG A 91 -9.17 0.87 -5.57
C ARG A 91 -8.05 0.64 -4.56
N VAL A 92 -8.46 0.49 -3.32
CA VAL A 92 -7.63 0.00 -2.22
C VAL A 92 -7.91 -1.48 -2.02
N THR A 93 -6.89 -2.29 -1.88
CA THR A 93 -7.01 -3.71 -1.53
C THR A 93 -6.07 -4.02 -0.39
N ARG A 94 -6.52 -4.85 0.55
CA ARG A 94 -5.70 -5.32 1.67
C ARG A 94 -5.34 -6.79 1.50
N MET A 95 -4.14 -7.17 1.92
CA MET A 95 -3.79 -8.58 2.08
C MET A 95 -3.72 -8.92 3.57
N PRO A 96 -4.54 -9.86 4.07
CA PRO A 96 -4.45 -10.31 5.46
C PRO A 96 -3.14 -11.05 5.70
N PHE A 97 -2.73 -11.10 6.96
CA PHE A 97 -1.62 -11.93 7.39
C PHE A 97 -2.06 -13.38 7.57
N ASP A 98 -1.42 -14.29 6.86
CA ASP A 98 -1.57 -15.74 7.00
C ASP A 98 -0.19 -16.35 7.26
N SER A 99 0.10 -16.68 8.51
CA SER A 99 1.38 -17.26 8.92
C SER A 99 1.67 -18.60 8.25
N ALA A 100 0.63 -19.39 7.93
CA ALA A 100 0.81 -20.67 7.25
C ALA A 100 1.19 -20.46 5.78
N GLU A 101 0.60 -19.47 5.10
CA GLU A 101 0.99 -19.09 3.73
C GLU A 101 2.44 -18.59 3.67
N LEU A 102 2.83 -17.74 4.62
CA LEU A 102 4.17 -17.17 4.65
C LEU A 102 5.24 -18.24 4.88
N LEU A 103 5.02 -19.20 5.79
CA LEU A 103 5.96 -20.31 5.99
C LEU A 103 6.14 -21.16 4.73
N ARG A 104 5.09 -21.35 3.92
CA ARG A 104 5.17 -22.07 2.64
C ARG A 104 5.97 -21.29 1.59
N ASN A 105 5.82 -19.97 1.54
CA ASN A 105 6.48 -19.12 0.56
C ASN A 105 7.92 -18.70 0.95
N SER A 106 8.32 -18.91 2.20
CA SER A 106 9.66 -18.59 2.71
C SER A 106 10.77 -19.53 2.22
N GLY A 107 10.41 -20.65 1.58
CA GLY A 107 11.36 -21.62 1.03
C GLY A 107 11.91 -21.26 -0.36
N GLY A 108 11.58 -20.09 -0.91
CA GLY A 108 11.86 -19.72 -2.30
C GLY A 108 12.97 -18.68 -2.54
N ALA A 109 13.66 -18.22 -1.50
CA ALA A 109 14.77 -17.26 -1.63
C ALA A 109 16.07 -17.89 -1.13
N ALA A 110 16.69 -18.71 -1.98
CA ALA A 110 18.09 -19.11 -1.91
C ALA A 110 18.74 -18.84 -3.27
#